data_AF-A0A1Q5BYN1-F1
#
_entry.id   AF-A0A1Q5BYN1-F1
#
_cell.length_a   1.000
_cell.length_b   1.000
_cell.length_c   1.000
_cell.angle_alpha   90.00
_cell.angle_beta   90.00
_cell.angle_gamma   90.00
#
_symmetry.space_group_name_H-M   'P 1'
#
loop_
_entity.id
_entity.type
_entity.pdbx_description
1 polymer ?
#
loop_
_entity_poly.entity_id
_entity_poly.type
_entity_poly.pdbx_seq_one_letter_code
_entity_poly.pdbx_strand_id
1 'polypeptide(L)'
;MSLDASRIEPRPERLTAHEARQRLEHARSTRMTQLQALKESGQADDQLMSAQQDAIARVLKEIDEAFARIDAGTYGACLGCGKPVPGERLEILPYTRYCVACQRRAAS
;
A
#
# COMPACT_ATOMS: atom_id res chain seq x y z
N MET A 1 39.81 -12.30 -22.50
CA MET A 1 39.36 -10.95 -22.11
C MET A 1 38.15 -11.13 -21.22
N SER A 2 38.31 -10.85 -19.93
CA SER A 2 37.31 -11.10 -18.90
C SER A 2 36.09 -10.21 -19.12
N LEU A 3 34.91 -10.83 -19.21
CA LEU A 3 33.66 -10.10 -19.13
C LEU A 3 33.46 -9.75 -17.66
N ASP A 4 33.79 -8.51 -17.31
CA ASP A 4 33.56 -7.97 -15.97
C ASP A 4 32.04 -7.85 -15.78
N ALA A 5 31.46 -8.84 -15.11
CA ALA A 5 30.05 -8.92 -14.76
C ALA A 5 29.69 -7.97 -13.60
N SER A 6 30.23 -6.76 -13.62
CA SER A 6 29.97 -5.72 -12.62
C SER A 6 29.11 -4.61 -13.21
N ARG A 7 27.93 -4.98 -13.73
CA ARG A 7 26.81 -4.05 -13.76
C ARG A 7 25.79 -4.53 -12.73
N ILE A 8 26.18 -4.39 -11.46
CA ILE A 8 25.24 -4.39 -10.35
C ILE A 8 24.52 -3.05 -10.46
N GLU A 9 23.41 -3.03 -11.19
CA GLU A 9 22.44 -1.94 -11.10
C GLU A 9 22.07 -1.77 -9.62
N PRO A 10 22.05 -0.56 -9.05
CA PRO A 10 21.70 -0.38 -7.65
C PRO A 10 20.27 -0.87 -7.45
N ARG A 11 20.10 -1.97 -6.70
CA ARG A 11 18.78 -2.41 -6.22
C ARG A 11 18.17 -1.20 -5.53
N PRO A 12 17.02 -0.66 -5.96
CA PRO A 12 16.42 0.46 -5.26
C PRO A 12 15.86 -0.09 -3.95
N GLU A 13 16.71 -0.23 -2.94
CA GLU A 13 16.32 -0.64 -1.57
C GLU A 13 15.38 0.39 -0.91
N ARG A 14 15.14 1.53 -1.58
CA ARG A 14 14.21 2.57 -1.13
C ARG A 14 13.45 3.12 -2.32
N LEU A 15 12.13 2.92 -2.31
CA LEU A 15 11.21 3.72 -3.14
C LEU A 15 11.39 5.19 -2.80
N THR A 16 11.56 6.03 -3.81
CA THR A 16 11.57 7.48 -3.58
C THR A 16 10.18 7.93 -3.10
N ALA A 17 10.13 9.05 -2.39
CA ALA A 17 8.87 9.65 -1.98
C ALA A 17 7.94 9.95 -3.17
N HIS A 18 8.51 10.33 -4.33
CA HIS A 18 7.75 10.59 -5.55
C HIS A 18 7.09 9.31 -6.10
N GLU A 19 7.88 8.25 -6.27
CA GLU A 19 7.36 6.96 -6.76
C GLU A 19 6.31 6.38 -5.80
N ALA A 20 6.54 6.50 -4.49
CA ALA A 20 5.58 6.10 -3.47
C ALA A 20 4.26 6.87 -3.64
N ARG A 21 4.29 8.19 -3.84
CA ARG A 21 3.08 9.00 -4.09
C ARG A 21 2.37 8.57 -5.37
N GLN A 22 3.09 8.36 -6.47
CA GLN A 22 2.48 7.94 -7.74
C GLN A 22 1.77 6.59 -7.59
N ARG A 23 2.39 5.63 -6.90
CA ARG A 23 1.80 4.33 -6.62
C ARG A 23 0.57 4.43 -5.72
N LEU A 24 0.61 5.28 -4.69
CA LEU A 24 -0.54 5.55 -3.82
C LEU A 24 -1.69 6.20 -4.58
N GLU A 25 -1.42 7.15 -5.48
CA GLU A 25 -2.46 7.80 -6.28
C GLU A 25 -3.14 6.80 -7.22
N HIS A 26 -2.36 5.96 -7.89
CA HIS A 26 -2.90 4.89 -8.73
C HIS A 26 -3.77 3.90 -7.92
N ALA A 27 -3.32 3.52 -6.73
CA ALA A 27 -4.09 2.68 -5.82
C ALA A 27 -5.39 3.37 -5.38
N ARG A 28 -5.34 4.68 -5.04
CA ARG A 28 -6.49 5.48 -4.61
C ARG A 28 -7.55 5.55 -5.71
N SER A 29 -7.13 5.93 -6.91
CA SER A 29 -8.00 6.03 -8.08
C SER A 29 -8.71 4.71 -8.37
N THR A 30 -7.95 3.60 -8.38
CA THR A 30 -8.48 2.25 -8.60
C THR A 30 -9.53 1.86 -7.54
N ARG A 31 -9.25 2.11 -6.27
CA ARG A 31 -10.18 1.80 -5.17
C ARG A 31 -11.42 2.68 -5.19
N MET A 32 -11.30 3.94 -5.59
CA MET A 32 -12.44 4.84 -5.76
C MET A 32 -13.38 4.34 -6.86
N THR A 33 -12.85 3.94 -8.02
CA THR A 33 -13.65 3.35 -9.10
C THR A 33 -14.37 2.08 -8.65
N GLN A 34 -13.68 1.20 -7.89
CA GLN A 34 -14.30 -0.02 -7.35
C GLN A 34 -15.43 0.29 -6.37
N LEU A 35 -15.23 1.27 -5.47
CA LEU A 35 -16.25 1.67 -4.52
C LEU A 35 -17.49 2.23 -5.22
N GLN A 36 -17.29 3.04 -6.26
CA GLN A 36 -18.38 3.59 -7.05
C GLN A 36 -19.19 2.48 -7.75
N ALA A 37 -18.53 1.55 -8.43
CA ALA A 37 -19.18 0.43 -9.11
C ALA A 37 -20.02 -0.42 -8.14
N LEU A 38 -19.54 -0.66 -6.91
CA LEU A 38 -20.27 -1.41 -5.89
C LEU A 38 -21.48 -0.67 -5.32
N LYS A 39 -21.47 0.67 -5.32
CA LYS A 39 -22.63 1.48 -4.89
C LYS A 39 -23.72 1.51 -5.96
N GLU A 40 -23.32 1.50 -7.24
CA GLU A 40 -24.22 1.51 -8.39
C GLU A 40 -24.89 0.13 -8.61
N SER A 41 -24.26 -0.97 -8.21
CA SER A 41 -24.78 -2.34 -8.39
C SER A 41 -25.88 -2.75 -7.39
N GLY A 42 -26.44 -1.83 -6.61
CA GLY A 42 -27.35 -2.13 -5.51
C GLY A 42 -28.59 -2.90 -5.95
N GLN A 43 -28.66 -4.22 -5.66
CA GLN A 43 -29.91 -4.99 -5.46
C GLN A 43 -29.79 -6.48 -5.04
N ALA A 44 -28.62 -7.00 -4.65
CA ALA A 44 -28.54 -8.36 -4.06
C ALA A 44 -27.55 -8.43 -2.89
N ASP A 45 -28.03 -8.95 -1.75
CA ASP A 45 -27.34 -9.17 -0.46
C ASP A 45 -26.64 -7.93 0.13
N ASP A 46 -27.44 -7.05 0.75
CA ASP A 46 -27.03 -5.78 1.36
C ASP A 46 -25.87 -5.92 2.36
N GLN A 47 -25.83 -7.03 3.11
CA GLN A 47 -24.79 -7.26 4.13
C GLN A 47 -23.43 -7.57 3.50
N LEU A 48 -23.37 -8.40 2.46
CA LEU A 48 -22.12 -8.69 1.75
C LEU A 48 -21.60 -7.44 1.04
N MET A 49 -22.48 -6.69 0.38
CA MET A 49 -22.12 -5.46 -0.31
C MET A 49 -21.60 -4.39 0.65
N SER A 50 -22.25 -4.22 1.81
CA SER A 50 -21.79 -3.32 2.88
C SER A 50 -20.40 -3.70 3.39
N ALA A 51 -20.14 -4.98 3.65
CA ALA A 51 -18.83 -5.43 4.11
C ALA A 51 -17.71 -5.18 3.07
N GLN A 52 -18.01 -5.29 1.78
CA GLN A 52 -17.08 -4.97 0.69
C GLN A 52 -16.81 -3.46 0.59
N GLN A 53 -17.85 -2.63 0.68
CA GLN A 53 -17.71 -1.17 0.71
C GLN A 53 -16.86 -0.71 1.90
N ASP A 54 -17.11 -1.27 3.08
CA ASP A 54 -16.33 -0.99 4.28
C ASP A 54 -14.86 -1.41 4.13
N ALA A 55 -14.60 -2.56 3.50
CA ALA A 55 -13.24 -3.00 3.23
C ALA A 55 -12.50 -2.02 2.32
N ILE A 56 -13.14 -1.53 1.26
CA ILE A 56 -12.55 -0.53 0.37
C ILE A 56 -12.36 0.82 1.06
N ALA A 57 -13.34 1.26 1.85
CA ALA A 57 -13.24 2.48 2.64
C ALA A 57 -12.07 2.43 3.63
N ARG A 58 -11.85 1.27 4.29
CA ARG A 58 -10.67 1.05 5.14
C ARG A 58 -9.37 1.18 4.35
N VAL A 59 -9.28 0.59 3.15
CA VAL A 59 -8.08 0.70 2.30
C VAL A 59 -7.84 2.14 1.85
N LEU A 60 -8.89 2.89 1.46
CA LEU A 60 -8.77 4.30 1.11
C LEU A 60 -8.21 5.13 2.28
N LYS A 61 -8.69 4.86 3.50
CA LYS A 61 -8.13 5.48 4.71
C LYS A 61 -6.65 5.13 4.91
N GLU A 62 -6.26 3.86 4.71
CA GLU A 62 -4.84 3.46 4.81
C GLU A 62 -3.96 4.15 3.75
N ILE A 63 -4.51 4.42 2.56
CA ILE A 63 -3.83 5.19 1.50
C ILE A 63 -3.66 6.66 1.92
N ASP A 64 -4.70 7.30 2.45
CA ASP A 64 -4.63 8.68 2.94
C ASP A 64 -3.61 8.80 4.09
N GLU A 65 -3.59 7.83 5.01
CA GLU A 65 -2.57 7.75 6.07
C GLU A 65 -1.16 7.54 5.50
N ALA A 66 -1.01 6.82 4.39
CA ALA A 66 0.27 6.63 3.73
C ALA A 66 0.79 7.92 3.09
N PHE A 67 -0.08 8.73 2.48
CA PHE A 67 0.29 10.07 2.00
C PHE A 67 0.79 10.95 3.15
N ALA A 68 0.08 10.96 4.28
CA ALA A 68 0.51 11.69 5.47
C ALA A 68 1.89 11.23 5.99
N ARG A 69 2.19 9.92 5.93
CA ARG A 69 3.52 9.40 6.27
C ARG A 69 4.60 9.86 5.28
N ILE A 70 4.29 10.02 4.00
CA ILE A 70 5.23 10.58 3.02
C ILE A 70 5.50 12.05 3.34
N ASP A 71 4.45 12.83 3.62
CA ASP A 71 4.57 14.24 4.01
C ASP A 71 5.40 14.41 5.28
N ALA A 72 5.23 13.51 6.25
CA ALA A 72 5.99 13.49 7.50
C ALA A 72 7.41 12.89 7.37
N GLY A 73 7.79 12.37 6.21
CA GLY A 73 9.08 11.69 6.00
C GLY A 73 9.23 10.35 6.75
N THR A 74 8.13 9.75 7.21
CA THR A 74 8.11 8.48 7.97
C THR A 74 7.62 7.29 7.14
N TYR A 75 7.33 7.50 5.85
CA TYR A 75 6.91 6.43 4.95
C TYR A 75 7.97 5.33 4.84
N GLY A 76 7.51 4.08 4.83
CA GLY A 76 8.37 2.90 4.82
C GLY A 76 8.84 2.44 6.20
N ALA A 77 8.48 3.13 7.29
CA ALA A 77 8.67 2.62 8.65
C ALA A 77 7.43 1.85 9.14
N CYS A 78 7.64 0.68 9.75
CA CYS A 78 6.56 -0.12 10.32
C CYS A 78 6.01 0.52 11.61
N LEU A 79 4.71 0.80 11.68
CA LEU A 79 4.08 1.39 12.86
C LEU A 79 4.06 0.47 14.10
N GLY A 80 4.24 -0.84 13.91
CA GLY A 80 4.21 -1.82 15.01
C GLY A 80 5.58 -2.10 15.65
N CYS A 81 6.68 -1.89 14.93
CA CYS A 81 8.03 -2.19 15.46
C CYS A 81 9.10 -1.16 15.10
N GLY A 82 8.78 -0.09 14.37
CA GLY A 82 9.70 0.95 13.94
C GLY A 82 10.69 0.54 12.84
N LYS A 83 10.82 -0.76 12.53
CA LYS A 83 11.75 -1.26 11.52
C LYS A 83 11.29 -0.91 10.10
N PRO A 84 12.22 -0.82 9.12
CA PRO A 84 11.86 -0.65 7.72
C PRO A 84 10.90 -1.74 7.23
N VAL A 85 9.88 -1.33 6.48
CA VAL A 85 9.03 -2.22 5.69
C VAL A 85 9.83 -2.61 4.44
N PRO A 86 9.91 -3.91 4.10
CA PRO A 86 10.63 -4.34 2.89
C PRO A 86 10.12 -3.63 1.64
N GLY A 87 11.04 -3.19 0.79
CA GLY A 87 10.71 -2.49 -0.46
C GLY A 87 9.74 -3.30 -1.31
N GLU A 88 9.99 -4.60 -1.48
CA GLU A 88 9.13 -5.54 -2.24
C GLU A 88 7.68 -5.52 -1.74
N ARG A 89 7.48 -5.33 -0.43
CA ARG A 89 6.13 -5.21 0.14
C ARG A 89 5.49 -3.87 -0.19
N LEU A 90 6.24 -2.78 -0.15
CA LEU A 90 5.76 -1.44 -0.53
C LEU A 90 5.48 -1.35 -2.04
N GLU A 91 6.10 -2.21 -2.85
CA GLU A 91 5.77 -2.31 -4.27
C GLU A 91 4.41 -2.93 -4.51
N ILE A 92 4.09 -3.99 -3.76
CA ILE A 92 2.81 -4.71 -3.89
C ILE A 92 1.69 -3.98 -3.13
N LEU A 93 1.99 -3.43 -1.95
CA LEU A 93 1.05 -2.79 -1.02
C LEU A 93 1.64 -1.46 -0.52
N PRO A 94 1.60 -0.39 -1.35
CA PRO A 94 2.22 0.90 -0.99
C PRO A 94 1.57 1.56 0.23
N TYR A 95 0.30 1.29 0.52
CA TYR A 95 -0.40 1.85 1.68
C TYR A 95 -0.13 1.11 3.00
N THR A 96 0.66 0.02 2.98
CA THR A 96 0.85 -0.79 4.19
C THR A 96 1.50 0.03 5.31
N ARG A 97 0.95 -0.12 6.51
CA ARG A 97 1.47 0.46 7.76
C ARG A 97 2.39 -0.48 8.55
N TYR A 98 2.43 -1.76 8.17
CA TYR A 98 3.12 -2.80 8.94
C TYR A 98 4.02 -3.67 8.07
N CYS A 99 5.12 -4.13 8.65
CA CYS A 99 5.88 -5.26 8.10
C CYS A 99 5.08 -6.56 8.25
N VAL A 100 5.47 -7.60 7.51
CA VAL A 100 4.76 -8.90 7.49
C VAL A 100 4.59 -9.49 8.90
N ALA A 101 5.63 -9.40 9.74
CA ALA A 101 5.58 -9.92 11.10
C ALA A 101 4.57 -9.17 11.98
N CYS A 102 4.51 -7.83 11.89
CA CYS A 102 3.53 -7.03 12.64
C CYS A 102 2.12 -7.23 12.10
N GLN A 103 1.95 -7.32 10.78
CA GLN A 103 0.67 -7.58 10.14
C GLN A 103 0.06 -8.91 10.61
N ARG A 104 0.88 -9.98 10.68
CA ARG A 104 0.43 -11.30 11.17
C ARG A 104 -0.09 -11.22 12.61
N ARG A 105 0.61 -10.47 13.49
CA ARG A 105 0.18 -10.27 14.88
C ARG A 105 -1.09 -9.45 15.01
N ALA A 106 -1.30 -8.45 14.15
CA ALA A 106 -2.48 -7.60 14.18
C ALA A 106 -3.75 -8.27 13.62
N ALA A 107 -3.59 -9.34 12.84
CA ALA A 107 -4.68 -10.12 12.23
C ALA A 107 -5.04 -11.39 13.02
N SER A 108 -4.37 -11.63 14.14
CA SER A 108 -4.64 -12.73 15.09
C SER A 108 -5.57 -12.23 16.19
#